data_AF-A0A100WA99-F1
#
_entry.id   AF-A0A100WA99-F1
#
_cell.length_a   1.000
_cell.length_b   1.000
_cell.length_c   1.000
_cell.angle_alpha   90.00
_cell.angle_beta   90.00
_cell.angle_gamma   90.00
#
_symmetry.space_group_name_H-M   'P 1'
#
loop_
_entity.id
_entity.type
_entity.pdbx_description
1 polymer ?
#
loop_
_entity_poly.entity_id
_entity_poly.type
_entity_poly.pdbx_seq_one_letter_code
_entity_poly.pdbx_strand_id
1 'polypeptide(L)'
;MAITKRLRFEILRRDGYRCRYCGHTAAEAELRVDHVIPTALGGGDDPDNLVAACEPCNTGKAAIAPDSPIVEDVAADALRWAAAIRRAAELDRQRRSDDHDFVFELLNSYDGAITEQFRRADGNYDIAPDCGQSILKFRDAGLTRDDIVAAAAAMRARNLPDGRRWKYFCGVAWQMIRERQTVARQLIESGAI
;
A
#
# COMPACT_ATOMS: atom_id res chain seq x y z
N MET A 1 17.97 10.28 21.96
CA MET A 1 17.89 11.29 20.88
C MET A 1 16.54 12.01 21.06
N ALA A 2 16.23 13.11 20.36
CA ALA A 2 14.88 13.65 20.43
C ALA A 2 13.95 12.87 19.47
N ILE A 3 12.80 12.41 19.95
CA ILE A 3 11.77 11.76 19.12
C ILE A 3 11.38 12.71 17.98
N THR A 4 11.47 12.23 16.74
CA THR A 4 11.18 13.07 15.56
C THR A 4 9.70 13.46 15.49
N LYS A 5 9.38 14.61 14.89
CA LYS A 5 7.98 15.05 14.70
C LYS A 5 7.14 14.02 13.94
N ARG A 6 7.74 13.35 12.95
CA ARG A 6 7.11 12.29 12.16
C ARG A 6 6.76 11.09 13.04
N LEU A 7 7.73 10.57 13.79
CA LEU A 7 7.51 9.44 14.68
C LEU A 7 6.45 9.77 15.74
N ARG A 8 6.49 10.98 16.31
CA ARG A 8 5.48 11.45 17.25
C ARG A 8 4.07 11.40 16.65
N PHE A 9 3.90 11.89 15.42
CA PHE A 9 2.61 11.84 14.73
C PHE A 9 2.14 10.41 14.45
N GLU A 10 3.05 9.53 14.02
CA GLU A 10 2.75 8.12 13.75
C GLU A 10 2.28 7.39 15.02
N ILE A 11 2.91 7.61 16.17
CA ILE A 11 2.50 7.02 17.45
C ILE A 11 1.13 7.54 17.91
N LEU A 12 0.90 8.86 17.87
CA LEU A 12 -0.39 9.44 18.25
C LEU A 12 -1.53 8.93 17.35
N ARG A 13 -1.27 8.80 16.04
CA ARG A 13 -2.25 8.27 15.08
C ARG A 13 -2.52 6.78 15.33
N ARG A 14 -1.48 5.97 15.59
CA ARG A 14 -1.61 4.56 15.94
C ARG A 14 -2.54 4.38 17.15
N ASP A 15 -2.32 5.18 18.18
CA ASP A 15 -3.04 5.07 19.44
C ASP A 15 -4.42 5.76 19.41
N GLY A 16 -4.89 6.15 18.22
CA GLY A 16 -6.22 6.74 18.02
C GLY A 16 -6.39 8.11 18.68
N TYR A 17 -5.29 8.84 18.88
CA TYR A 17 -5.27 10.10 19.63
C TYR A 17 -5.92 9.97 21.01
N ARG A 18 -5.63 8.86 21.69
CA ARG A 18 -6.08 8.56 23.05
C ARG A 18 -4.90 8.13 23.91
N CYS A 19 -4.92 8.56 25.17
CA CYS A 19 -3.97 8.09 26.16
C CYS A 19 -4.11 6.57 26.32
N ARG A 20 -3.01 5.84 26.18
CA ARG A 20 -2.98 4.38 26.32
C ARG A 20 -3.15 3.89 27.77
N TYR A 21 -2.95 4.76 28.74
CA TYR A 21 -3.10 4.43 30.16
C TYR A 21 -4.52 4.63 30.69
N CYS A 22 -5.18 5.73 30.30
CA CYS A 22 -6.48 6.11 30.88
C CYS A 22 -7.59 6.35 29.85
N GLY A 23 -7.30 6.29 28.55
CA GLY A 23 -8.28 6.43 27.48
C GLY A 23 -8.69 7.86 27.11
N HIS A 24 -8.27 8.88 27.87
CA HIS A 24 -8.56 10.29 27.57
C HIS A 24 -8.09 10.67 26.16
N THR A 25 -8.95 11.37 25.44
CA THR A 25 -8.72 11.91 24.10
C THR A 25 -7.86 13.17 24.14
N ALA A 26 -7.37 13.58 22.96
CA ALA A 26 -6.73 14.89 22.78
C ALA A 26 -7.63 16.10 23.10
N ALA A 27 -8.96 15.92 23.21
CA ALA A 27 -9.89 16.97 23.63
C ALA A 27 -9.98 17.10 25.17
N GLU A 28 -9.69 16.02 25.90
CA GLU A 28 -9.81 15.96 27.36
C GLU A 28 -8.47 16.25 28.06
N ALA A 29 -7.34 15.94 27.41
CA ALA A 29 -6.01 16.23 27.95
C ALA A 29 -4.96 16.38 26.83
N GLU A 30 -3.89 17.16 27.10
CA GLU A 30 -2.76 17.26 26.17
C GLU A 30 -2.05 15.91 26.07
N LEU A 31 -1.99 15.34 24.86
CA LEU A 31 -1.30 14.09 24.58
C LEU A 31 0.16 14.32 24.19
N ARG A 32 1.03 13.50 24.76
CA ARG A 32 2.46 13.41 24.45
C ARG A 32 2.82 11.97 24.11
N VAL A 33 4.00 11.80 23.54
CA VAL A 33 4.58 10.45 23.35
C VAL A 33 5.46 10.17 24.55
N ASP A 34 5.19 9.06 25.21
CA ASP A 34 5.85 8.56 26.40
C ASP A 34 6.58 7.25 26.09
N HIS A 35 7.70 7.01 26.78
CA HIS A 35 8.46 5.78 26.69
C HIS A 35 7.92 4.73 27.67
N VAL A 36 7.35 3.63 27.20
CA VAL A 36 6.82 2.52 28.01
C VAL A 36 7.84 2.09 29.08
N ILE A 37 9.07 1.81 28.67
CA ILE A 37 10.25 1.66 29.53
C ILE A 37 10.97 3.01 29.58
N PRO A 38 11.15 3.64 30.75
CA PRO A 38 11.86 4.90 30.88
C PRO A 38 13.27 4.84 30.30
N THR A 39 13.72 5.94 29.67
CA THR A 39 15.08 6.06 29.13
C THR A 39 16.16 5.88 30.19
N ALA A 40 15.91 6.30 31.43
CA ALA A 40 16.80 6.09 32.58
C ALA A 40 17.02 4.60 32.93
N LEU A 41 16.09 3.73 32.54
CA LEU A 41 16.17 2.27 32.72
C LEU A 41 16.59 1.56 31.43
N GLY A 42 17.08 2.29 30.42
CA GLY A 42 17.56 1.73 29.16
C GLY A 42 16.49 1.60 28.06
N GLY A 43 15.31 2.20 28.23
CA GLY A 43 14.29 2.24 27.18
C GLY A 43 14.73 3.05 25.96
N GLY A 44 14.58 2.46 24.76
CA GLY A 44 14.95 3.07 23.48
C GLY A 44 13.83 3.92 22.86
N ASP A 45 14.17 4.68 21.81
CA ASP A 45 13.24 5.50 21.02
C ASP A 45 12.48 4.68 19.95
N ASP A 46 12.56 3.35 20.01
CA ASP A 46 11.88 2.45 19.09
C ASP A 46 10.36 2.60 19.20
N PRO A 47 9.59 2.57 18.08
CA PRO A 47 8.13 2.73 18.09
C PRO A 47 7.39 1.79 19.06
N ASP A 48 7.99 0.63 19.35
CA ASP A 48 7.46 -0.41 20.24
C ASP A 48 7.61 -0.05 21.72
N ASN A 49 8.49 0.90 22.04
CA ASN A 49 8.65 1.45 23.38
C ASN A 49 7.95 2.82 23.53
N LEU A 50 7.22 3.30 22.52
CA LEU A 50 6.60 4.62 22.52
C LEU A 50 5.07 4.52 22.49
N VAL A 51 4.37 5.33 23.28
CA VAL A 51 2.90 5.36 23.35
C VAL A 51 2.34 6.76 23.53
N ALA A 52 1.10 6.98 23.11
CA ALA A 52 0.36 8.19 23.43
C ALA A 52 -0.04 8.19 24.91
N ALA A 53 0.36 9.21 25.65
CA ALA A 53 0.05 9.40 27.05
C ALA A 53 -0.42 10.83 27.30
N CYS A 54 -1.46 11.02 28.12
CA CYS A 54 -1.80 12.36 28.59
C CYS A 54 -0.79 12.84 29.63
N GLU A 55 -0.64 14.17 29.76
CA GLU A 55 0.28 14.79 30.71
C GLU A 55 0.15 14.23 32.15
N PRO A 56 -1.05 14.05 32.74
CA PRO A 56 -1.20 13.46 34.07
C PRO A 56 -0.67 12.03 34.19
N CYS A 57 -0.95 11.16 33.20
CA CYS A 57 -0.47 9.78 33.22
C CYS A 57 1.04 9.70 32.95
N ASN A 58 1.55 10.54 32.06
CA ASN A 58 2.98 10.63 31.75
C ASN A 58 3.78 11.06 32.99
N THR A 59 3.29 12.06 33.73
CA THR A 59 3.90 12.53 34.98
C THR A 59 3.72 11.51 36.11
N GLY A 60 2.56 10.86 36.21
CA GLY A 60 2.26 9.84 37.22
C GLY A 60 3.02 8.52 37.04
N LYS A 61 3.50 8.22 35.83
CA LYS A 61 4.25 7.00 35.54
C LYS A 61 5.63 6.95 36.22
N ALA A 62 6.19 8.09 36.60
CA ALA A 62 7.36 8.12 37.48
C ALA A 62 7.11 7.39 38.83
N ALA A 63 5.84 7.16 39.20
CA ALA A 63 5.43 6.46 40.41
C ALA A 63 4.78 5.08 40.17
N ILE A 64 4.63 4.62 38.92
CA ILE A 64 4.05 3.30 38.60
C ILE A 64 5.17 2.29 38.43
N ALA A 65 5.11 1.20 39.18
CA ALA A 65 6.12 0.14 39.10
C ALA A 65 6.09 -0.54 37.70
N PRO A 66 7.26 -0.90 37.13
CA PRO A 66 7.36 -1.49 35.78
C PRO A 66 6.59 -2.81 35.60
N ASP A 67 6.30 -3.50 36.69
CA ASP A 67 5.55 -4.76 36.79
C ASP A 67 4.03 -4.55 36.96
N SER A 68 3.56 -3.30 36.88
CA SER A 68 2.12 -3.01 36.93
C SER A 68 1.41 -3.62 35.70
N PRO A 69 0.23 -4.25 35.88
CA PRO A 69 -0.56 -4.82 34.77
C PRO A 69 -0.85 -3.83 33.64
N ILE A 70 -0.99 -2.54 33.94
CA ILE A 70 -1.22 -1.48 32.95
C ILE A 70 0.00 -1.32 32.02
N VAL A 71 1.22 -1.45 32.54
CA VAL A 71 2.46 -1.35 31.76
C VAL A 71 2.65 -2.61 30.91
N GLU A 72 2.30 -3.78 31.45
CA GLU A 72 2.31 -5.05 30.71
C GLU A 72 1.36 -5.03 29.51
N ASP A 73 0.12 -4.58 29.69
CA ASP A 73 -0.86 -4.47 28.60
C ASP A 73 -0.39 -3.50 27.51
N VAL A 74 0.18 -2.36 27.90
CA VAL A 74 0.70 -1.36 26.98
C VAL A 74 1.92 -1.89 26.20
N ALA A 75 2.82 -2.61 26.86
CA ALA A 75 3.95 -3.28 26.21
C ALA A 75 3.46 -4.37 25.23
N ALA A 76 2.44 -5.14 25.61
CA ALA A 76 1.84 -6.15 24.75
C ALA A 76 1.20 -5.52 23.50
N ASP A 77 0.50 -4.39 23.64
CA ASP A 77 -0.09 -3.65 22.52
C ASP A 77 0.98 -3.13 21.56
N ALA A 78 2.07 -2.58 22.10
CA ALA A 78 3.15 -2.06 21.28
C ALA A 78 3.88 -3.18 20.51
N LEU A 79 4.10 -4.34 21.13
CA LEU A 79 4.63 -5.53 20.46
C LEU A 79 3.72 -6.03 19.33
N ARG A 80 2.38 -6.01 19.53
CA ARG A 80 1.42 -6.38 18.48
C ARG A 80 1.46 -5.41 17.30
N TRP A 81 1.56 -4.11 17.57
CA TRP A 81 1.72 -3.12 16.51
C TRP A 81 3.01 -3.30 15.72
N ALA A 82 4.13 -3.54 16.41
CA ALA A 82 5.41 -3.84 15.80
C ALA A 82 5.32 -4.99 14.80
N ALA A 83 4.69 -6.09 15.23
CA ALA A 83 4.46 -7.25 14.41
C ALA A 83 3.56 -6.92 13.21
N ALA A 84 2.51 -6.11 13.40
CA ALA A 84 1.64 -5.65 12.32
C ALA A 84 2.40 -4.79 11.28
N ILE A 85 3.26 -3.86 11.72
CA ILE A 85 4.09 -3.05 10.82
C ILE A 85 5.08 -3.93 10.04
N ARG A 86 5.76 -4.86 10.70
CA ARG A 86 6.64 -5.83 10.03
C ARG A 86 5.88 -6.65 8.99
N ARG A 87 4.67 -7.12 9.32
CA ARG A 87 3.81 -7.87 8.39
C ARG A 87 3.35 -7.02 7.22
N ALA A 88 2.94 -5.76 7.45
CA ALA A 88 2.55 -4.84 6.39
C ALA A 88 3.71 -4.53 5.44
N ALA A 89 4.92 -4.32 5.97
CA ALA A 89 6.12 -4.12 5.16
C ALA A 89 6.46 -5.35 4.32
N GLU A 90 6.28 -6.56 4.86
CA GLU A 90 6.46 -7.81 4.12
C GLU A 90 5.46 -7.95 2.97
N LEU A 91 4.16 -7.72 3.24
CA LEU A 91 3.12 -7.77 2.21
C LEU A 91 3.35 -6.74 1.09
N ASP A 92 3.83 -5.54 1.44
CA ASP A 92 4.18 -4.50 0.47
C ASP A 92 5.40 -4.90 -0.39
N ARG A 93 6.41 -5.56 0.20
CA ARG A 93 7.54 -6.11 -0.57
C ARG A 93 7.08 -7.22 -1.52
N GLN A 94 6.26 -8.15 -1.04
CA GLN A 94 5.70 -9.24 -1.85
C GLN A 94 4.89 -8.67 -3.01
N ARG A 95 3.94 -7.77 -2.74
CA ARG A 95 3.15 -7.10 -3.78
C ARG A 95 4.02 -6.41 -4.83
N ARG A 96 5.06 -5.67 -4.42
CA ARG A 96 5.99 -5.02 -5.37
C ARG A 96 6.74 -6.03 -6.23
N SER A 97 7.14 -7.17 -5.66
CA SER A 97 7.77 -8.26 -6.41
C SER A 97 6.79 -8.83 -7.43
N ASP A 98 5.57 -9.16 -7.00
CA ASP A 98 4.53 -9.72 -7.88
C ASP A 98 4.16 -8.74 -9.01
N ASP A 99 4.08 -7.44 -8.71
CA ASP A 99 3.85 -6.38 -9.68
C ASP A 99 4.99 -6.30 -10.71
N HIS A 100 6.24 -6.37 -10.23
CA HIS A 100 7.42 -6.37 -11.08
C HIS A 100 7.44 -7.59 -11.99
N ASP A 101 7.22 -8.79 -11.43
CA ASP A 101 7.27 -10.05 -12.17
C ASP A 101 6.15 -10.11 -13.21
N PHE A 102 4.93 -9.69 -12.85
CA PHE A 102 3.81 -9.59 -13.78
C PHE A 102 4.13 -8.70 -14.99
N VAL A 103 4.63 -7.48 -14.76
CA VAL A 103 4.97 -6.55 -15.84
C VAL A 103 6.17 -7.07 -16.65
N PHE A 104 7.20 -7.57 -15.97
CA PHE A 104 8.40 -8.07 -16.62
C PHE A 104 8.09 -9.24 -17.54
N GLU A 105 7.34 -10.23 -17.07
CA GLU A 105 6.97 -11.38 -17.88
C GLU A 105 6.03 -11.00 -19.04
N LEU A 106 5.08 -10.09 -18.81
CA LEU A 106 4.16 -9.62 -19.86
C LEU A 106 4.91 -8.88 -20.97
N LEU A 107 5.88 -8.05 -20.61
CA LEU A 107 6.65 -7.25 -21.56
C LEU A 107 7.82 -7.99 -22.20
N ASN A 108 8.39 -9.02 -21.53
CA ASN A 108 9.64 -9.64 -21.95
C ASN A 108 9.61 -11.17 -22.15
N SER A 109 8.51 -11.89 -21.89
CA SER A 109 8.51 -13.35 -22.11
C SER A 109 8.68 -13.71 -23.60
N TYR A 110 9.41 -14.81 -23.81
CA TYR A 110 10.08 -15.19 -25.05
C TYR A 110 9.16 -15.50 -26.25
N ASP A 111 7.84 -15.63 -26.08
CA ASP A 111 6.91 -16.03 -27.15
C ASP A 111 6.21 -14.87 -27.88
N GLY A 112 6.66 -13.64 -27.67
CA GLY A 112 6.11 -12.46 -28.33
C GLY A 112 5.87 -11.30 -27.38
N ALA A 113 6.95 -10.88 -26.72
CA ALA A 113 7.04 -9.63 -25.95
C ALA A 113 6.08 -8.59 -26.51
N ILE A 114 5.04 -8.23 -25.74
CA ILE A 114 4.05 -7.21 -26.15
C ILE A 114 4.76 -5.96 -26.66
N THR A 115 5.90 -5.63 -26.06
CA THR A 115 6.82 -4.55 -26.44
C THR A 115 7.20 -4.58 -27.92
N GLU A 116 7.44 -5.74 -28.51
CA GLU A 116 7.79 -5.88 -29.93
C GLU A 116 6.64 -5.44 -30.85
N GLN A 117 5.39 -5.60 -30.41
CA GLN A 117 4.21 -5.15 -31.16
C GLN A 117 4.13 -3.61 -31.25
N PHE A 118 4.87 -2.92 -30.38
CA PHE A 118 5.00 -1.46 -30.39
C PHE A 118 6.29 -1.00 -31.09
N ARG A 119 7.13 -1.89 -31.64
CA ARG A 119 8.33 -1.48 -32.37
C ARG A 119 7.96 -0.66 -33.60
N ARG A 120 8.59 0.51 -33.72
CA ARG A 120 8.46 1.46 -34.81
C ARG A 120 9.47 1.16 -35.91
N ALA A 121 9.27 1.74 -37.08
CA ALA A 121 10.18 1.55 -38.22
C ALA A 121 11.58 2.11 -37.96
N ASP A 122 11.71 3.12 -37.10
CA ASP A 122 12.97 3.74 -36.68
C ASP A 122 13.72 2.95 -35.60
N GLY A 123 13.18 1.81 -35.16
CA GLY A 123 13.75 0.98 -34.10
C GLY A 123 13.38 1.40 -32.67
N ASN A 124 12.68 2.53 -32.50
CA ASN A 124 12.13 2.93 -31.21
C ASN A 124 10.82 2.18 -30.90
N TYR A 125 10.28 2.36 -29.69
CA TYR A 125 8.99 1.78 -29.30
C TYR A 125 7.92 2.87 -29.17
N ASP A 126 6.77 2.64 -29.80
CA ASP A 126 5.55 3.44 -29.64
C ASP A 126 4.79 2.99 -28.39
N ILE A 127 5.45 3.13 -27.23
CA ILE A 127 4.94 2.74 -25.91
C ILE A 127 5.25 3.86 -24.92
N ALA A 128 4.38 4.07 -23.94
CA ALA A 128 4.64 5.08 -22.91
C ALA A 128 5.84 4.67 -22.01
N PRO A 129 6.68 5.63 -21.57
CA PRO A 129 7.79 5.36 -20.66
C PRO A 129 7.36 4.70 -19.33
N ASP A 130 6.14 4.98 -18.88
CA ASP A 130 5.52 4.45 -17.66
C ASP A 130 4.50 3.32 -17.93
N CYS A 131 4.64 2.63 -19.07
CA CYS A 131 3.69 1.59 -19.52
C CYS A 131 3.37 0.54 -18.46
N GLY A 132 4.36 0.16 -17.62
CA GLY A 132 4.15 -0.76 -16.49
C GLY A 132 3.04 -0.28 -15.54
N GLN A 133 2.97 1.02 -15.25
CA GLN A 133 1.89 1.58 -14.40
C GLN A 133 0.52 1.49 -15.07
N SER A 134 0.44 1.65 -16.38
CA SER A 134 -0.82 1.47 -17.11
C SER A 134 -1.25 -0.01 -17.12
N ILE A 135 -0.31 -0.92 -17.32
CA ILE A 135 -0.53 -2.37 -17.27
C ILE A 135 -1.04 -2.80 -15.89
N LEU A 136 -0.41 -2.33 -14.81
CA LEU A 136 -0.86 -2.62 -13.45
C LEU A 136 -2.26 -2.06 -13.19
N LYS A 137 -2.59 -0.86 -13.69
CA LYS A 137 -3.97 -0.33 -13.60
C LYS A 137 -4.99 -1.21 -14.32
N PHE A 138 -4.65 -1.79 -15.46
CA PHE A 138 -5.54 -2.72 -16.16
C PHE A 138 -5.75 -4.00 -15.36
N ARG A 139 -4.66 -4.56 -14.82
CA ARG A 139 -4.70 -5.75 -13.96
C ARG A 139 -5.55 -5.51 -12.71
N ASP A 140 -5.32 -4.40 -12.02
CA ASP A 140 -6.06 -4.02 -10.81
C ASP A 140 -7.54 -3.71 -11.10
N ALA A 141 -7.86 -3.29 -12.33
CA ALA A 141 -9.23 -3.17 -12.83
C ALA A 141 -9.85 -4.50 -13.28
N GLY A 142 -9.13 -5.62 -13.11
CA GLY A 142 -9.61 -6.98 -13.32
C GLY A 142 -9.24 -7.59 -14.67
N LEU A 143 -8.33 -7.02 -15.46
CA LEU A 143 -7.82 -7.69 -16.67
C LEU A 143 -6.76 -8.74 -16.33
N THR A 144 -6.85 -9.89 -16.97
CA THR A 144 -5.86 -10.96 -16.91
C THR A 144 -4.70 -10.68 -17.87
N ARG A 145 -3.64 -11.49 -17.79
CA ARG A 145 -2.56 -11.47 -18.79
C ARG A 145 -3.10 -11.66 -20.20
N ASP A 146 -3.96 -12.64 -20.40
CA ASP A 146 -4.49 -13.00 -21.71
C ASP A 146 -5.35 -11.89 -22.29
N ASP A 147 -6.10 -11.18 -21.45
CA ASP A 147 -6.85 -9.99 -21.86
C ASP A 147 -5.93 -8.89 -22.42
N ILE A 148 -4.81 -8.66 -21.75
CA ILE A 148 -3.85 -7.63 -22.15
C ILE A 148 -3.13 -8.05 -23.46
N VAL A 149 -2.78 -9.33 -23.61
CA VAL A 149 -2.24 -9.88 -24.86
C VAL A 149 -3.27 -9.74 -25.99
N ALA A 150 -4.54 -10.04 -25.74
CA ALA A 150 -5.62 -9.90 -26.71
C ALA A 150 -5.83 -8.43 -27.15
N ALA A 151 -5.73 -7.48 -26.22
CA ALA A 151 -5.79 -6.06 -26.54
C ALA A 151 -4.64 -5.62 -27.46
N ALA A 152 -3.43 -6.13 -27.23
CA ALA A 152 -2.27 -5.86 -28.10
C ALA A 152 -2.44 -6.48 -29.50
N ALA A 153 -2.96 -7.71 -29.57
CA ALA A 153 -3.26 -8.37 -30.84
C ALA A 153 -4.34 -7.61 -31.65
N ALA A 154 -5.40 -7.12 -30.99
CA ALA A 154 -6.45 -6.32 -31.62
C ALA A 154 -5.92 -5.01 -32.22
N MET A 155 -4.96 -4.37 -31.54
CA MET A 155 -4.25 -3.20 -32.06
C MET A 155 -3.42 -3.55 -33.31
N ARG A 156 -2.65 -4.65 -33.28
CA ARG A 156 -1.81 -5.07 -34.40
C ARG A 156 -2.62 -5.32 -35.67
N ALA A 157 -3.82 -5.90 -35.53
CA ALA A 157 -4.72 -6.16 -36.65
C ALA A 157 -5.18 -4.88 -37.40
N ARG A 158 -5.04 -3.69 -36.81
CA ARG A 158 -5.52 -2.41 -37.38
C ARG A 158 -4.50 -1.66 -38.23
N ASN A 159 -3.27 -2.16 -38.35
CA ASN A 159 -2.16 -1.53 -39.10
C ASN A 159 -2.03 -0.01 -38.85
N LEU A 160 -2.02 0.37 -37.57
CA LEU A 160 -1.99 1.77 -37.15
C LEU A 160 -0.59 2.39 -37.39
N PRO A 161 -0.53 3.68 -37.80
CA PRO A 161 0.75 4.36 -37.90
C PRO A 161 1.38 4.55 -36.53
N ASP A 162 2.70 4.73 -36.53
CA ASP A 162 3.49 5.06 -35.35
C ASP A 162 2.92 6.28 -34.60
N GLY A 163 2.97 6.26 -33.28
CA GLY A 163 2.43 7.29 -32.38
C GLY A 163 0.96 7.07 -31.99
N ARG A 164 0.27 6.10 -32.61
CA ARG A 164 -1.15 5.78 -32.31
C ARG A 164 -1.36 4.42 -31.67
N ARG A 165 -0.37 3.53 -31.72
CA ARG A 165 -0.52 2.13 -31.30
C ARG A 165 -0.80 2.05 -29.80
N TRP A 166 0.02 2.69 -28.97
CA TRP A 166 -0.16 2.70 -27.52
C TRP A 166 -1.54 3.24 -27.10
N LYS A 167 -1.95 4.38 -27.64
CA LYS A 167 -3.25 4.99 -27.32
C LYS A 167 -4.41 4.07 -27.70
N TYR A 168 -4.32 3.41 -28.85
CA TYR A 168 -5.35 2.47 -29.29
C TYR A 168 -5.42 1.24 -28.39
N PHE A 169 -4.27 0.62 -28.10
CA PHE A 169 -4.17 -0.50 -27.16
C PHE A 169 -4.82 -0.18 -25.80
N CYS A 170 -4.46 0.97 -25.20
CA CYS A 170 -5.09 1.41 -23.95
C CYS A 170 -6.60 1.61 -24.09
N GLY A 171 -7.07 2.08 -25.25
CA GLY A 171 -8.49 2.22 -25.56
C GLY A 171 -9.22 0.87 -25.55
N VAL A 172 -8.62 -0.17 -26.14
CA VAL A 172 -9.16 -1.54 -26.15
C VAL A 172 -9.18 -2.11 -24.73
N ALA A 173 -8.09 -1.99 -23.96
CA ALA A 173 -8.05 -2.47 -22.58
C ALA A 173 -9.15 -1.80 -21.72
N TRP A 174 -9.31 -0.48 -21.81
CA TRP A 174 -10.38 0.22 -21.11
C TRP A 174 -11.78 -0.13 -21.60
N GLN A 175 -11.94 -0.51 -22.87
CA GLN A 175 -13.21 -1.01 -23.38
C GLN A 175 -13.57 -2.35 -22.73
N MET A 176 -12.64 -3.30 -22.67
CA MET A 176 -12.84 -4.59 -22.00
C MET A 176 -13.22 -4.42 -20.53
N ILE A 177 -12.58 -3.47 -19.82
CA ILE A 177 -12.92 -3.14 -18.43
C ILE A 177 -14.36 -2.61 -18.33
N ARG A 178 -14.75 -1.67 -19.20
CA ARG A 178 -16.13 -1.12 -19.22
C ARG A 178 -17.17 -2.20 -19.50
N GLU A 179 -16.88 -3.13 -20.40
CA GLU A 179 -17.77 -4.26 -20.70
C GLU A 179 -17.98 -5.14 -19.46
N ARG A 180 -16.91 -5.46 -18.73
CA ARG A 180 -17.00 -6.19 -17.45
C ARG A 180 -17.78 -5.43 -16.38
N GLN A 181 -17.58 -4.12 -16.26
CA GLN A 181 -18.34 -3.28 -15.34
C GLN A 181 -19.84 -3.26 -15.68
N THR A 182 -20.20 -3.26 -16.96
CA THR A 182 -21.59 -3.38 -17.41
C THR A 182 -22.19 -4.72 -17.00
N VAL A 183 -21.48 -5.83 -17.24
CA VAL A 183 -21.93 -7.17 -16.82
C VAL A 183 -22.07 -7.26 -15.30
N ALA A 184 -21.09 -6.76 -14.54
CA ALA A 184 -21.14 -6.75 -13.08
C ALA A 184 -22.37 -5.98 -12.56
N ARG A 185 -22.70 -4.83 -13.17
CA ARG A 185 -23.90 -4.07 -12.84
C ARG A 185 -25.18 -4.87 -13.12
N GLN A 186 -25.27 -5.53 -14.26
CA GLN A 186 -26.42 -6.37 -14.61
C GLN A 186 -26.60 -7.55 -13.65
N LEU A 187 -25.51 -8.17 -13.21
CA LEU A 187 -25.56 -9.27 -12.23
C LEU A 187 -26.13 -8.79 -10.89
N ILE A 188 -25.74 -7.61 -10.42
CA ILE A 188 -26.28 -6.98 -9.20
C ILE A 188 -27.77 -6.64 -9.40
N GLU A 189 -28.14 -6.01 -10.52
CA GLU A 189 -29.52 -5.59 -10.80
C GLU A 189 -30.49 -6.79 -10.97
N SER A 190 -29.98 -7.92 -11.47
CA SER A 190 -30.76 -9.15 -11.63
C SER A 190 -30.85 -10.01 -10.37
N GLY A 191 -30.12 -9.68 -9.30
CA GLY A 191 -30.05 -10.47 -8.07
C GLY A 191 -29.32 -11.81 -8.23
N ALA A 192 -28.49 -11.95 -9.26
CA ALA A 192 -27.66 -13.14 -9.48
C ALA A 192 -26.46 -13.18 -8.51
N ILE A 193 -26.11 -12.04 -7.90
CA ILE A 193 -25.10 -11.86 -6.86
C ILE A 193 -25.64 -10.86 -5.84
#